data_AF-A0A1Y3SUM9-F1
#
_entry.id   AF-A0A1Y3SUM9-F1
#
_cell.length_a   1.000
_cell.length_b   1.000
_cell.length_c   1.000
_cell.angle_alpha   90.00
_cell.angle_beta   90.00
_cell.angle_gamma   90.00
#
_symmetry.space_group_name_H-M   'P 1'
#
loop_
_entity.id
_entity.type
_entity.pdbx_description
1 polymer ?
#
loop_
_entity_poly.entity_id
_entity_poly.type
_entity_poly.pdbx_seq_one_letter_code
_entity_poly.pdbx_strand_id
1 'polypeptide(L)'
;MLDDILYPYTKPTISFSASPAGGVREKGTTLEEIVLTANITKKSENIKKVEFLKDSAVIGTIDAPKAGGGTETYTYEQPINANCQLKARVTDAKDGTVDSSAQSYTFVYPLYIGSLDASASSPTQDQIKALEKKVVTKGTQKYTYTIDNKRMCIACPPGWTLSKIVDPNGFDVTSSFAKKTVSVTGLDGTAQSYTVYVSEPTTQSGFAVTFNV
;
A
#
# COMPACT_ATOMS: atom_id res chain seq x y z
N MET A 1 4.97 46.32 14.86
CA MET A 1 5.21 46.05 16.30
C MET A 1 3.93 45.98 17.11
N LEU A 2 3.05 46.99 17.11
CA LEU A 2 1.73 46.87 17.77
C LEU A 2 0.78 45.96 16.97
N ASP A 3 0.73 46.09 15.64
CA ASP A 3 -0.08 45.22 14.77
C ASP A 3 0.36 43.74 14.84
N ASP A 4 1.65 43.46 14.96
CA ASP A 4 2.16 42.09 15.12
C ASP A 4 1.78 41.46 16.47
N ILE A 5 1.56 42.29 17.50
CA ILE A 5 1.10 41.85 18.83
C ILE A 5 -0.41 41.55 18.80
N LEU A 6 -1.18 42.34 18.04
CA LEU A 6 -2.63 42.16 17.92
C LEU A 6 -3.03 41.11 16.87
N TYR A 7 -2.21 40.88 15.85
CA TYR A 7 -2.42 39.94 14.77
C TYR A 7 -1.19 39.04 14.59
N PRO A 8 -0.97 38.08 15.51
CA PRO A 8 0.18 37.21 15.44
C PRO A 8 0.20 36.42 14.13
N TYR A 9 1.40 36.35 13.54
CA TYR A 9 1.63 35.62 12.31
C TYR A 9 1.26 34.13 12.47
N THR A 10 0.50 33.62 11.50
CA THR A 10 0.08 32.22 11.41
C THR A 10 0.38 31.71 10.00
N LYS A 11 1.07 30.57 9.93
CA LYS A 11 1.38 29.84 8.69
C LYS A 11 0.10 29.40 7.96
N PRO A 12 0.12 29.25 6.62
CA PRO A 12 -1.00 28.69 5.87
C PRO A 12 -1.26 27.23 6.27
N THR A 13 -2.42 26.70 5.88
CA THR A 13 -2.71 25.25 5.96
C THR A 13 -2.84 24.67 4.57
N ILE A 14 -2.53 23.38 4.43
CA ILE A 14 -2.57 22.68 3.15
C ILE A 14 -3.13 21.27 3.33
N SER A 15 -4.00 20.85 2.41
CA SER A 15 -4.35 19.45 2.20
C SER A 15 -3.93 19.00 0.80
N PHE A 16 -3.72 17.69 0.65
CA PHE A 16 -3.17 17.10 -0.56
C PHE A 16 -3.95 15.87 -0.98
N SER A 17 -4.13 15.70 -2.28
CA SER A 17 -4.70 14.51 -2.90
C SER A 17 -4.06 14.25 -4.25
N ALA A 18 -3.97 12.98 -4.63
CA ALA A 18 -3.51 12.56 -5.94
C ALA A 18 -4.54 11.65 -6.64
N SER A 19 -4.57 11.69 -7.97
CA SER A 19 -5.37 10.83 -8.82
C SER A 19 -4.51 10.26 -9.96
N PRO A 20 -4.33 8.94 -10.08
CA PRO A 20 -4.81 7.88 -9.20
C PRO A 20 -4.30 8.00 -7.76
N ALA A 21 -5.16 7.70 -6.79
CA ALA A 21 -4.81 7.75 -5.37
C ALA A 21 -3.71 6.76 -5.00
N GLY A 22 -2.86 7.10 -4.04
CA GLY A 22 -1.96 6.16 -3.36
C GLY A 22 -2.69 4.98 -2.72
N GLY A 23 -1.91 4.01 -2.27
CA GLY A 23 -2.40 2.74 -1.74
C GLY A 23 -1.47 1.59 -2.06
N VAL A 24 -1.91 0.39 -1.69
CA VAL A 24 -1.19 -0.86 -1.94
C VAL A 24 -1.57 -1.40 -3.31
N ARG A 25 -0.56 -1.78 -4.10
CA ARG A 25 -0.68 -2.30 -5.46
C ARG A 25 0.21 -3.50 -5.68
N GLU A 26 -0.14 -4.31 -6.67
CA GLU A 26 0.67 -5.45 -7.07
C GLU A 26 1.96 -4.97 -7.73
N LYS A 27 3.09 -5.53 -7.30
CA LYS A 27 4.40 -5.28 -7.90
C LYS A 27 4.37 -5.64 -9.39
N GLY A 28 4.80 -4.71 -10.24
CA GLY A 28 4.66 -4.79 -11.70
C GLY A 28 3.54 -3.90 -12.27
N THR A 29 2.67 -3.37 -11.41
CA THR A 29 1.74 -2.30 -11.82
C THR A 29 2.51 -1.00 -12.07
N THR A 30 2.16 -0.29 -13.13
CA THR A 30 2.63 1.06 -13.43
C THR A 30 1.46 2.02 -13.38
N LEU A 31 1.63 3.15 -12.69
CA LEU A 31 0.71 4.27 -12.75
C LEU A 31 1.33 5.38 -13.58
N GLU A 32 0.57 5.88 -14.53
CA GLU A 32 0.95 6.97 -15.42
C GLU A 32 0.10 8.19 -15.08
N GLU A 33 0.61 9.38 -15.42
CA GLU A 33 -0.12 10.66 -15.32
C GLU A 33 -0.84 10.88 -13.98
N ILE A 34 -0.06 11.08 -12.90
CA ILE A 34 -0.64 11.33 -11.58
C ILE A 34 -0.97 12.82 -11.45
N VAL A 35 -2.26 13.14 -11.39
CA VAL A 35 -2.72 14.51 -11.10
C VAL A 35 -2.63 14.76 -9.59
N LEU A 36 -1.76 15.69 -9.22
CA LEU A 36 -1.54 16.14 -7.84
C LEU A 36 -2.33 17.41 -7.59
N THR A 37 -3.03 17.46 -6.47
CA THR A 37 -3.88 18.60 -6.08
C THR A 37 -3.52 19.06 -4.67
N ALA A 38 -3.18 20.33 -4.54
CA ALA A 38 -2.95 20.99 -3.27
C ALA A 38 -4.11 21.98 -3.01
N ASN A 39 -4.78 21.85 -1.86
CA ASN A 39 -5.77 22.82 -1.41
C ASN A 39 -5.18 23.62 -0.26
N ILE A 40 -4.90 24.89 -0.52
CA ILE A 40 -4.24 25.81 0.39
C ILE A 40 -5.26 26.76 1.00
N THR A 41 -5.22 26.94 2.32
CA THR A 41 -5.92 28.03 3.00
C THR A 41 -4.92 29.04 3.50
N LYS A 42 -5.01 30.26 2.95
CA LYS A 42 -4.25 31.40 3.45
C LYS A 42 -4.62 31.69 4.90
N LYS A 43 -3.61 32.04 5.71
CA LYS A 43 -3.81 32.60 7.05
C LYS A 43 -3.33 34.04 7.06
N SER A 44 -2.14 34.34 7.59
CA SER A 44 -1.67 35.73 7.68
C SER A 44 -1.19 36.30 6.34
N GLU A 45 -0.42 35.51 5.58
CA GLU A 45 0.36 36.02 4.46
C GLU A 45 -0.06 35.40 3.12
N ASN A 46 0.09 36.16 2.03
CA ASN A 46 -0.20 35.66 0.70
C ASN A 46 0.68 34.46 0.35
N ILE A 47 0.13 33.52 -0.42
CA ILE A 47 0.86 32.35 -0.88
C ILE A 47 1.82 32.77 -2.00
N LYS A 48 3.10 32.42 -1.87
CA LYS A 48 4.13 32.78 -2.87
C LYS A 48 4.62 31.61 -3.69
N LYS A 49 4.55 30.38 -3.16
CA LYS A 49 5.06 29.20 -3.85
C LYS A 49 4.34 27.94 -3.40
N VAL A 50 4.05 27.05 -4.35
CA VAL A 50 3.61 25.68 -4.07
C VAL A 50 4.57 24.71 -4.77
N GLU A 51 5.10 23.75 -4.02
CA GLU A 51 6.00 22.71 -4.52
C GLU A 51 5.31 21.36 -4.37
N PHE A 52 5.40 20.51 -5.38
CA PHE A 52 5.01 19.11 -5.33
C PHE A 52 6.27 18.27 -5.19
N LEU A 53 6.25 17.31 -4.28
CA LEU A 53 7.40 16.51 -3.93
C LEU A 53 7.11 15.03 -4.14
N LYS A 54 8.09 14.32 -4.69
CA LYS A 54 8.20 12.87 -4.63
C LYS A 54 9.31 12.52 -3.65
N ASP A 55 8.94 11.84 -2.57
CA ASP A 55 9.80 11.54 -1.43
C ASP A 55 10.34 12.85 -0.81
N SER A 56 11.59 13.21 -1.12
CA SER A 56 12.21 14.48 -0.73
C SER A 56 12.55 15.40 -1.90
N ALA A 57 12.42 14.91 -3.14
CA ALA A 57 12.74 15.67 -4.34
C ALA A 57 11.54 16.50 -4.79
N VAL A 58 11.79 17.77 -5.14
CA VAL A 58 10.78 18.62 -5.79
C VAL A 58 10.62 18.14 -7.23
N ILE A 59 9.40 17.79 -7.60
CA ILE A 59 9.02 17.33 -8.95
C ILE A 59 8.25 18.37 -9.74
N GLY A 60 7.62 19.34 -9.06
CA GLY A 60 6.93 20.46 -9.69
C GLY A 60 6.88 21.67 -8.78
N THR A 61 6.92 22.86 -9.39
CA THR A 61 6.87 24.14 -8.68
C THR A 61 5.87 25.06 -9.36
N ILE A 62 5.07 25.75 -8.57
CA ILE A 62 4.19 26.85 -8.99
C ILE A 62 4.69 28.11 -8.27
N ASP A 63 5.42 28.95 -8.99
CA ASP A 63 6.04 30.18 -8.47
C ASP A 63 5.07 31.38 -8.39
N ALA A 64 3.91 31.28 -9.04
CA ALA A 64 2.85 32.29 -8.98
C ALA A 64 1.48 31.66 -8.67
N PRO A 65 1.32 31.03 -7.49
CA PRO A 65 0.05 30.44 -7.08
C PRO A 65 -0.98 31.54 -6.77
N LYS A 66 -2.24 31.14 -6.59
CA LYS A 66 -3.29 32.02 -6.09
C LYS A 66 -2.88 32.62 -4.75
N ALA A 67 -2.57 33.93 -4.73
CA ALA A 67 -2.09 34.64 -3.54
C ALA A 67 -3.03 34.51 -2.33
N GLY A 68 -4.35 34.40 -2.57
CA GLY A 68 -5.37 34.19 -1.54
C GLY A 68 -5.49 32.76 -1.01
N GLY A 69 -4.66 31.82 -1.50
CA GLY A 69 -4.91 30.39 -1.37
C GLY A 69 -5.95 29.90 -2.37
N GLY A 70 -6.37 28.65 -2.20
CA GLY A 70 -7.24 27.93 -3.13
C GLY A 70 -6.59 26.64 -3.60
N THR A 71 -7.07 26.14 -4.74
CA THR A 71 -6.60 24.88 -5.32
C THR A 71 -5.53 25.13 -6.36
N GLU A 72 -4.43 24.40 -6.25
CA GLU A 72 -3.36 24.30 -7.24
C GLU A 72 -3.18 22.84 -7.68
N THR A 73 -2.85 22.63 -8.96
CA THR A 73 -2.72 21.29 -9.54
C THR A 73 -1.42 21.15 -10.33
N TYR A 74 -0.86 19.94 -10.32
CA TYR A 74 0.32 19.58 -11.10
C TYR A 74 0.18 18.13 -11.59
N THR A 75 0.43 17.89 -12.88
CA THR A 75 0.43 16.54 -13.44
C THR A 75 1.85 15.99 -13.44
N TYR A 76 2.06 14.90 -12.71
CA TYR A 76 3.31 14.15 -12.72
C TYR A 76 3.27 13.07 -13.81
N GLU A 77 3.99 13.30 -14.89
CA GLU A 77 3.95 12.46 -16.10
C GLU A 77 4.84 11.22 -16.02
N GLN A 78 5.79 11.19 -15.09
CA GLN A 78 6.71 10.06 -14.95
C GLN A 78 6.02 8.86 -14.27
N PRO A 79 6.31 7.63 -14.70
CA PRO A 79 5.65 6.45 -14.16
C PRO A 79 5.98 6.22 -12.69
N ILE A 80 4.98 5.78 -11.93
CA ILE A 80 5.16 5.26 -10.56
C ILE A 80 4.95 3.74 -10.58
N ASN A 81 6.04 3.00 -10.38
CA ASN A 81 6.07 1.53 -10.36
C ASN A 81 6.89 0.96 -9.17
N ALA A 82 7.26 1.84 -8.24
CA ALA A 82 8.04 1.53 -7.04
C ALA A 82 7.52 2.34 -5.84
N ASN A 83 7.88 1.90 -4.63
CA ASN A 83 7.45 2.57 -3.41
C ASN A 83 7.92 4.02 -3.41
N CYS A 84 6.99 4.93 -3.15
CA CYS A 84 7.29 6.34 -2.98
C CYS A 84 6.18 7.04 -2.21
N GLN A 85 6.44 8.28 -1.82
CA GLN A 85 5.45 9.17 -1.24
C GLN A 85 5.31 10.43 -2.09
N LEU A 86 4.08 10.90 -2.27
CA LEU A 86 3.82 12.19 -2.89
C LEU A 86 3.23 13.15 -1.85
N LYS A 87 3.66 14.40 -1.87
CA LYS A 87 3.11 15.46 -1.02
C LYS A 87 3.21 16.82 -1.70
N ALA A 88 2.58 17.82 -1.09
CA ALA A 88 2.76 19.21 -1.48
C ALA A 88 3.33 20.02 -0.31
N ARG A 89 4.05 21.08 -0.65
CA ARG A 89 4.59 22.08 0.26
C ARG A 89 4.10 23.44 -0.19
N VAL A 90 3.61 24.23 0.75
CA VAL A 90 3.26 25.63 0.51
C VAL A 90 4.24 26.54 1.23
N THR A 91 4.62 27.64 0.58
CA THR A 91 5.39 28.74 1.16
C THR A 91 4.60 30.04 1.04
N ASP A 92 4.46 30.78 2.14
CA ASP A 92 3.87 32.12 2.17
C ASP A 92 4.89 33.25 1.95
N ALA A 93 4.41 34.48 1.82
CA ALA A 93 5.22 35.67 1.56
C ALA A 93 6.28 35.95 2.64
N LYS A 94 6.11 35.43 3.87
CA LYS A 94 7.04 35.57 5.00
C LYS A 94 7.91 34.34 5.20
N ASP A 95 8.06 33.50 4.16
CA ASP A 95 8.86 32.28 4.17
C ASP A 95 8.34 31.18 5.10
N GLY A 96 7.08 31.28 5.51
CA GLY A 96 6.37 30.22 6.22
C GLY A 96 6.14 29.02 5.35
N THR A 97 6.87 27.94 5.62
CA THR A 97 6.68 26.65 4.95
C THR A 97 5.82 25.70 5.77
N VAL A 98 4.91 24.99 5.07
CA VAL A 98 4.10 23.88 5.60
C VAL A 98 4.03 22.77 4.57
N ASP A 99 4.33 21.55 5.00
CA ASP A 99 4.13 20.32 4.22
C ASP A 99 2.72 19.77 4.49
N SER A 100 2.08 19.25 3.45
CA SER A 100 0.87 18.45 3.58
C SER A 100 1.17 17.06 4.16
N SER A 101 0.13 16.35 4.58
CA SER A 101 0.20 14.89 4.70
C SER A 101 0.62 14.27 3.36
N ALA A 102 1.40 13.20 3.43
CA ALA A 102 1.86 12.47 2.26
C ALA A 102 0.91 11.34 1.86
N GLN A 103 0.79 11.10 0.56
CA GLN A 103 0.10 9.96 0.00
C GLN A 103 1.12 8.88 -0.38
N SER A 104 1.01 7.70 0.24
CA SER A 104 1.96 6.61 0.05
C SER A 104 1.53 5.68 -1.10
N TYR A 105 2.47 5.33 -1.96
CA TYR A 105 2.33 4.31 -2.99
C TYR A 105 3.19 3.13 -2.59
N THR A 106 2.57 1.95 -2.44
CA THR A 106 3.26 0.73 -1.97
C THR A 106 3.02 -0.40 -2.96
N PHE A 107 4.09 -1.00 -3.46
CA PHE A 107 4.07 -2.07 -4.43
C PHE A 107 4.60 -3.35 -3.79
N VAL A 108 3.76 -4.37 -3.74
CA VAL A 108 4.02 -5.65 -3.06
C VAL A 108 3.72 -6.81 -3.98
N TYR A 109 4.46 -7.90 -3.83
CA TYR A 109 4.00 -9.17 -4.35
C TYR A 109 2.78 -9.63 -3.54
N PRO A 110 1.72 -10.15 -4.20
CA PRO A 110 0.50 -10.53 -3.52
C PRO A 110 0.71 -11.75 -2.62
N LEU A 111 -0.15 -11.90 -1.63
CA LEU A 111 -0.36 -13.15 -0.92
C LEU A 111 -1.41 -13.96 -1.68
N TYR A 112 -1.17 -15.26 -1.88
CA TYR A 112 -2.18 -16.16 -2.45
C TYR A 112 -2.76 -17.04 -1.36
N ILE A 113 -4.07 -17.19 -1.30
CA ILE A 113 -4.74 -17.96 -0.26
C ILE A 113 -5.98 -18.67 -0.79
N GLY A 114 -6.20 -19.91 -0.35
CA GLY A 114 -7.35 -20.68 -0.77
C GLY A 114 -7.14 -22.17 -0.57
N SER A 115 -7.88 -22.97 -1.34
CA SER A 115 -7.85 -24.43 -1.20
C SER A 115 -7.23 -25.11 -2.42
N LEU A 116 -6.60 -26.25 -2.18
CA LEU A 116 -6.03 -27.13 -3.19
C LEU A 116 -6.63 -28.53 -3.09
N ASP A 117 -6.61 -29.31 -4.16
CA ASP A 117 -7.06 -30.70 -4.12
C ASP A 117 -6.30 -31.55 -3.10
N ALA A 118 -6.93 -32.59 -2.55
CA ALA A 118 -6.32 -33.47 -1.54
C ALA A 118 -4.95 -34.03 -1.95
N SER A 119 -4.76 -34.31 -3.25
CA SER A 119 -3.52 -34.86 -3.81
C SER A 119 -2.41 -33.81 -3.98
N ALA A 120 -2.73 -32.51 -3.93
CA ALA A 120 -1.79 -31.42 -4.19
C ALA A 120 -0.94 -31.07 -2.95
N SER A 121 -0.18 -32.05 -2.45
CA SER A 121 0.72 -31.83 -1.32
C SER A 121 1.88 -30.90 -1.67
N SER A 122 2.34 -30.88 -2.92
CA SER A 122 3.38 -29.99 -3.47
C SER A 122 2.77 -29.07 -4.53
N PRO A 123 2.30 -27.85 -4.17
CA PRO A 123 1.61 -26.98 -5.10
C PRO A 123 2.53 -26.50 -6.22
N THR A 124 2.01 -26.46 -7.45
CA THR A 124 2.68 -25.83 -8.59
C THR A 124 2.45 -24.32 -8.61
N GLN A 125 3.22 -23.58 -9.42
CA GLN A 125 2.97 -22.16 -9.65
C GLN A 125 1.53 -21.90 -10.12
N ASP A 126 1.03 -22.68 -11.07
CA ASP A 126 -0.29 -22.45 -11.66
C ASP A 126 -1.40 -22.67 -10.62
N GLN A 127 -1.23 -23.67 -9.76
CA GLN A 127 -2.13 -23.91 -8.63
C GLN A 127 -2.12 -22.74 -7.64
N ILE A 128 -0.96 -22.15 -7.35
CA ILE A 128 -0.86 -20.97 -6.47
C ILE A 128 -1.53 -19.74 -7.10
N LYS A 129 -1.29 -19.49 -8.39
CA LYS A 129 -1.86 -18.34 -9.10
C LYS A 129 -3.38 -18.44 -9.31
N ALA A 130 -3.94 -19.66 -9.25
CA ALA A 130 -5.37 -19.90 -9.28
C ALA A 130 -6.09 -19.64 -7.93
N LEU A 131 -5.35 -19.50 -6.84
CA LEU A 131 -5.91 -19.15 -5.53
C LEU A 131 -6.35 -17.67 -5.49
N GLU A 132 -7.05 -17.29 -4.42
CA GLU A 132 -7.42 -15.90 -4.21
C GLU A 132 -6.16 -15.04 -4.02
N LYS A 133 -6.03 -14.01 -4.86
CA LYS A 133 -4.94 -13.05 -4.82
C LYS A 133 -5.28 -11.90 -3.88
N LYS A 134 -4.48 -11.72 -2.82
CA LYS A 134 -4.59 -10.61 -1.86
C LYS A 134 -3.41 -9.66 -2.00
N VAL A 135 -3.68 -8.44 -2.48
CA VAL A 135 -2.68 -7.36 -2.59
C VAL A 135 -2.74 -6.54 -1.30
N VAL A 136 -1.94 -6.93 -0.32
CA VAL A 136 -1.96 -6.38 1.04
C VAL A 136 -0.54 -6.15 1.57
N THR A 137 -0.39 -5.34 2.60
CA THR A 137 0.87 -5.22 3.35
C THR A 137 0.98 -6.32 4.40
N LYS A 138 2.19 -6.50 4.93
CA LYS A 138 2.47 -7.47 5.98
C LYS A 138 1.60 -7.19 7.21
N GLY A 139 1.00 -8.23 7.77
CA GLY A 139 0.12 -8.14 8.93
C GLY A 139 -0.82 -9.33 9.03
N THR A 140 -1.68 -9.31 10.04
CA THR A 140 -2.65 -10.38 10.28
C THR A 140 -3.68 -10.46 9.16
N GLN A 141 -3.80 -11.64 8.56
CA GLN A 141 -4.79 -11.96 7.53
C GLN A 141 -5.81 -12.95 8.08
N LYS A 142 -7.06 -12.83 7.64
CA LYS A 142 -8.13 -13.80 7.95
C LYS A 142 -8.69 -14.40 6.68
N TYR A 143 -9.01 -15.68 6.71
CA TYR A 143 -9.66 -16.38 5.60
C TYR A 143 -10.59 -17.47 6.11
N THR A 144 -11.76 -17.57 5.50
CA THR A 144 -12.76 -18.57 5.88
C THR A 144 -12.77 -19.69 4.84
N TYR A 145 -12.47 -20.90 5.29
CA TYR A 145 -12.50 -22.09 4.45
C TYR A 145 -13.84 -22.80 4.55
N THR A 146 -14.43 -23.06 3.39
CA THR A 146 -15.50 -24.05 3.21
C THR A 146 -15.03 -25.04 2.15
N ILE A 147 -14.57 -26.20 2.61
CA ILE A 147 -13.84 -27.18 1.82
C ILE A 147 -14.28 -28.59 2.15
N ASP A 148 -14.28 -29.49 1.16
CA ASP A 148 -14.54 -30.91 1.33
C ASP A 148 -13.37 -31.73 0.78
N ASN A 149 -12.68 -32.45 1.67
CA ASN A 149 -11.47 -33.21 1.38
C ASN A 149 -10.46 -32.43 0.52
N LYS A 150 -10.10 -31.22 0.97
CA LYS A 150 -9.10 -30.36 0.30
C LYS A 150 -8.05 -29.89 1.30
N ARG A 151 -6.93 -29.38 0.77
CA ARG A 151 -5.86 -28.79 1.56
C ARG A 151 -6.07 -27.28 1.66
N MET A 152 -5.87 -26.73 2.85
CA MET A 152 -5.74 -25.28 3.02
C MET A 152 -4.35 -24.86 2.54
N CYS A 153 -4.28 -23.78 1.77
CA CYS A 153 -3.04 -23.27 1.22
C CYS A 153 -2.94 -21.76 1.42
N ILE A 154 -1.75 -21.32 1.81
CA ILE A 154 -1.36 -19.92 1.85
C ILE A 154 0.08 -19.79 1.33
N ALA A 155 0.26 -19.01 0.26
CA ALA A 155 1.55 -18.70 -0.31
C ALA A 155 1.94 -17.26 0.04
N CYS A 156 2.96 -17.14 0.87
CA CYS A 156 3.53 -15.87 1.28
C CYS A 156 4.61 -15.41 0.28
N PRO A 157 4.60 -14.13 -0.13
CA PRO A 157 5.62 -13.57 -1.02
C PRO A 157 7.01 -13.57 -0.37
N PRO A 158 8.08 -13.28 -1.14
CA PRO A 158 9.45 -13.24 -0.62
C PRO A 158 9.61 -12.34 0.61
N GLY A 159 10.37 -12.84 1.60
CA GLY A 159 10.60 -12.13 2.86
C GLY A 159 9.45 -12.21 3.87
N TRP A 160 8.35 -12.87 3.53
CA TRP A 160 7.21 -13.09 4.42
C TRP A 160 7.20 -14.54 4.92
N THR A 161 7.01 -14.72 6.22
CA THR A 161 6.90 -16.04 6.86
C THR A 161 5.82 -15.99 7.91
N LEU A 162 4.97 -17.02 7.96
CA LEU A 162 3.95 -17.11 8.99
C LEU A 162 4.61 -17.37 10.34
N SER A 163 4.27 -16.51 11.30
CA SER A 163 4.63 -16.68 12.71
C SER A 163 3.64 -17.60 13.42
N LYS A 164 2.35 -17.47 13.10
CA LYS A 164 1.26 -18.28 13.66
C LYS A 164 0.11 -18.46 12.67
N ILE A 165 -0.53 -19.62 12.76
CA ILE A 165 -1.80 -19.96 12.13
C ILE A 165 -2.75 -20.32 13.27
N VAL A 166 -3.80 -19.53 13.46
CA VAL A 166 -4.74 -19.67 14.57
C VAL A 166 -6.10 -20.09 14.02
N ASP A 167 -6.63 -21.19 14.56
CA ASP A 167 -7.93 -21.73 14.18
C ASP A 167 -9.09 -20.89 14.77
N PRO A 168 -10.36 -21.17 14.43
CA PRO A 168 -11.51 -20.47 14.99
C PRO A 168 -11.64 -20.57 16.53
N ASN A 169 -11.03 -21.59 17.15
CA ASN A 169 -11.07 -21.82 18.59
C ASN A 169 -9.91 -21.12 19.32
N GLY A 170 -9.02 -20.44 18.60
CA GLY A 170 -7.86 -19.76 19.18
C GLY A 170 -6.63 -20.64 19.37
N PHE A 171 -6.64 -21.88 18.86
CA PHE A 171 -5.48 -22.77 18.93
C PHE A 171 -4.47 -22.46 17.83
N ASP A 172 -3.18 -22.51 18.19
CA ASP A 172 -2.08 -22.42 17.23
C ASP A 172 -1.92 -23.76 16.51
N VAL A 173 -2.29 -23.78 15.24
CA VAL A 173 -2.23 -24.96 14.36
C VAL A 173 -1.09 -24.85 13.35
N THR A 174 -0.11 -23.98 13.56
CA THR A 174 1.00 -23.75 12.61
C THR A 174 1.76 -25.03 12.25
N SER A 175 1.99 -25.91 13.24
CA SER A 175 2.71 -27.18 13.04
C SER A 175 1.98 -28.19 12.16
N SER A 176 0.68 -27.98 11.91
CA SER A 176 -0.12 -28.84 11.03
C SER A 176 0.01 -28.50 9.54
N PHE A 177 0.76 -27.44 9.21
CA PHE A 177 1.03 -27.02 7.85
C PHE A 177 2.46 -27.36 7.44
N ALA A 178 2.60 -28.09 6.33
CA ALA A 178 3.89 -28.31 5.70
C ALA A 178 4.36 -27.03 5.00
N LYS A 179 5.60 -26.61 5.26
CA LYS A 179 6.26 -25.48 4.61
C LYS A 179 6.98 -25.94 3.33
N LYS A 180 6.75 -25.23 2.23
CA LYS A 180 7.35 -25.47 0.92
C LYS A 180 7.85 -24.17 0.30
N THR A 181 8.76 -24.28 -0.64
CA THR A 181 9.21 -23.15 -1.46
C THR A 181 8.80 -23.38 -2.89
N VAL A 182 8.13 -22.39 -3.49
CA VAL A 182 7.66 -22.46 -4.87
C VAL A 182 8.05 -21.18 -5.59
N SER A 183 8.62 -21.30 -6.78
CA SER A 183 8.91 -20.16 -7.65
C SER A 183 7.62 -19.72 -8.35
N VAL A 184 7.24 -18.46 -8.17
CA VAL A 184 6.04 -17.86 -8.79
C VAL A 184 6.45 -16.60 -9.54
N THR A 185 6.17 -16.56 -10.84
CA THR A 185 6.40 -15.38 -11.67
C THR A 185 5.30 -14.34 -11.43
N GLY A 186 5.71 -13.19 -10.92
CA GLY A 186 4.86 -12.03 -10.64
C GLY A 186 4.42 -11.28 -11.90
N LEU A 187 3.61 -10.24 -11.71
CA LEU A 187 3.15 -9.39 -12.81
C LEU A 187 4.30 -8.62 -13.49
N ASP A 188 5.38 -8.35 -12.76
CA ASP A 188 6.60 -7.73 -13.29
C ASP A 188 7.47 -8.67 -14.16
N GLY A 189 7.01 -9.90 -14.40
CA GLY A 189 7.73 -10.89 -15.21
C GLY A 189 8.91 -11.56 -14.48
N THR A 190 9.12 -11.25 -13.20
CA THR A 190 10.23 -11.80 -12.43
C THR A 190 9.79 -13.00 -11.59
N ALA A 191 10.63 -14.02 -11.52
CA ALA A 191 10.41 -15.20 -10.68
C ALA A 191 10.71 -14.86 -9.22
N GLN A 192 9.74 -15.10 -8.35
CA GLN A 192 9.82 -14.82 -6.92
C GLN A 192 9.71 -16.11 -6.11
N SER A 193 10.53 -16.24 -5.07
CA SER A 193 10.55 -17.41 -4.19
C SER A 193 9.50 -17.28 -3.08
N TYR A 194 8.36 -17.93 -3.25
CA TYR A 194 7.26 -17.91 -2.27
C TYR A 194 7.45 -18.99 -1.21
N THR A 195 7.09 -18.65 0.02
CA THR A 195 6.96 -19.62 1.11
C THR A 195 5.52 -20.07 1.21
N VAL A 196 5.25 -21.33 0.91
CA VAL A 196 3.90 -21.90 0.83
C VAL A 196 3.66 -22.81 2.02
N TYR A 197 2.52 -22.63 2.70
CA TYR A 197 2.07 -23.46 3.81
C TYR A 197 0.84 -24.24 3.36
N VAL A 198 0.90 -25.55 3.47
CA VAL A 198 -0.15 -26.46 3.00
C VAL A 198 -0.53 -27.43 4.11
N SER A 199 -1.82 -27.52 4.44
CA SER A 199 -2.33 -28.48 5.43
C SER A 199 -2.42 -29.90 4.85
N GLU A 200 -2.64 -30.89 5.72
CA GLU A 200 -3.24 -32.15 5.29
C GLU A 200 -4.70 -31.96 4.79
N PRO A 201 -5.23 -32.90 3.98
CA PRO A 201 -6.59 -32.81 3.48
C PRO A 201 -7.58 -32.83 4.63
N THR A 202 -8.57 -31.96 4.57
CA THR A 202 -9.58 -31.82 5.61
C THR A 202 -10.91 -31.39 5.01
N THR A 203 -12.00 -31.66 5.72
CA THR A 203 -13.35 -31.19 5.41
C THR A 203 -13.74 -30.21 6.51
N GLN A 204 -14.07 -28.98 6.11
CA GLN A 204 -14.33 -27.87 7.02
C GLN A 204 -15.43 -26.97 6.42
N SER A 205 -16.28 -26.41 7.27
CA SER A 205 -17.36 -25.51 6.84
C SER A 205 -17.33 -24.23 7.68
N GLY A 206 -17.23 -23.07 7.03
CA GLY A 206 -17.16 -21.78 7.72
C GLY A 206 -15.93 -21.64 8.64
N PHE A 207 -14.85 -22.37 8.37
CA PHE A 207 -13.70 -22.45 9.24
C PHE A 207 -12.76 -21.25 9.03
N ALA A 208 -12.90 -20.25 9.90
CA ALA A 208 -12.16 -19.00 9.83
C ALA A 208 -10.78 -19.08 10.48
N VAL A 209 -9.73 -19.09 9.65
CA VAL A 209 -8.33 -19.16 10.08
C VAL A 209 -7.70 -17.77 10.05
N THR A 210 -6.89 -17.48 11.06
CA THR A 210 -6.11 -16.25 11.18
C THR A 210 -4.63 -16.54 10.97
N PHE A 211 -3.98 -15.82 10.07
CA PHE A 211 -2.59 -15.97 9.67
C PHE A 211 -1.81 -14.73 10.07
N ASN A 212 -0.79 -14.89 10.90
CA ASN A 212 0.09 -13.80 11.31
C ASN A 212 1.35 -13.81 10.45
N VAL A 213 1.38 -12.94 9.45
CA VAL A 213 2.43 -12.86 8.43
C VAL A 213 3.53 -11.88 8.81
#